data_AF-A0A964IVW4-F1
#
_entry.id   AF-A0A964IVW4-F1
#
_cell.length_a   1.000
_cell.length_b   1.000
_cell.length_c   1.000
_cell.angle_alpha   90.00
_cell.angle_beta   90.00
_cell.angle_gamma   90.00
#
_symmetry.space_group_name_H-M   'P 1'
#
loop_
_entity.id
_entity.type
_entity.pdbx_description
1 polymer ?
#
loop_
_entity_poly.entity_id
_entity_poly.type
_entity_poly.pdbx_seq_one_letter_code
_entity_poly.pdbx_strand_id
1 'polypeptide(L)' 'MILVFKDQPPPERGQFIREKRLSAPYRILLPGARVSNEQSPRRLNVELDDGNRITGLYCG' A
#
# COMPACT_ATOMS: atom_id res chain seq x y z
N MET A 1 -10.24 -2.81 -2.42
CA MET A 1 -9.13 -2.70 -3.40
C MET A 1 -7.93 -3.43 -2.81
N ILE A 2 -7.17 -4.21 -3.60
CA ILE A 2 -6.06 -5.06 -3.10
C ILE A 2 -4.72 -4.54 -3.62
N LEU A 3 -3.66 -4.61 -2.81
CA LEU A 3 -2.30 -4.38 -3.29
C LEU A 3 -1.70 -5.68 -3.85
N VAL A 4 -1.22 -5.62 -5.09
CA VAL A 4 -0.52 -6.72 -5.77
C VAL A 4 0.97 -6.41 -5.75
N PHE A 5 1.73 -7.22 -5.01
CA PHE A 5 3.19 -7.10 -4.92
C PHE A 5 3.86 -7.35 -6.28
N LYS A 6 5.09 -6.87 -6.46
CA LYS A 6 5.79 -6.83 -7.77
C LYS A 6 5.75 -8.14 -8.55
N ASP A 7 5.87 -9.28 -7.87
CA ASP A 7 5.96 -10.61 -8.48
C ASP A 7 4.68 -11.44 -8.37
N GLN A 8 3.59 -10.85 -7.88
CA GLN A 8 2.32 -11.56 -7.74
C GLN A 8 1.41 -11.37 -8.97
N PRO A 9 0.69 -12.42 -9.39
CA PRO A 9 -0.35 -12.28 -10.39
C PRO A 9 -1.47 -11.38 -9.84
N PRO A 10 -2.09 -10.53 -10.69
CA PRO A 10 -3.26 -9.75 -10.28
C PRO A 10 -4.44 -10.70 -10.00
N PRO A 11 -5.40 -10.30 -9.17
CA PRO A 11 -6.63 -11.06 -9.01
C PRO A 11 -7.42 -11.08 -10.33
N GLU A 12 -8.13 -12.18 -10.60
CA GLU A 12 -8.95 -12.34 -11.81
C GLU A 12 -10.12 -11.35 -11.88
N ARG A 13 -10.57 -10.84 -10.71
CA ARG A 13 -11.70 -9.94 -10.58
C ARG A 13 -11.43 -8.87 -9.51
N GLY A 14 -12.10 -7.72 -9.66
CA GLY A 14 -12.05 -6.62 -8.69
C GLY A 14 -10.95 -5.60 -8.94
N GLN A 15 -10.94 -4.55 -8.12
CA GLN A 15 -9.99 -3.45 -8.23
C GLN A 15 -8.70 -3.74 -7.45
N PHE A 16 -7.56 -3.50 -8.10
CA PHE A 16 -6.25 -3.69 -7.52
C PHE A 16 -5.27 -2.57 -7.90
N ILE A 17 -4.26 -2.37 -7.07
CA ILE A 17 -3.09 -1.53 -7.35
C ILE A 17 -1.87 -2.45 -7.43
N ARG A 18 -1.01 -2.25 -8.44
CA ARG A 18 0.26 -2.97 -8.52
C ARG A 18 1.33 -2.15 -7.82
N GLU A 19 2.08 -2.76 -6.93
CA GLU A 19 3.22 -2.14 -6.24
C GLU A 19 4.24 -1.58 -7.25
N LYS A 20 4.48 -2.27 -8.37
CA LYS A 20 5.37 -1.79 -9.44
C LYS A 20 4.96 -0.47 -10.10
N ARG A 21 3.70 -0.03 -9.91
CA ARG A 21 3.18 1.25 -10.41
C ARG A 21 3.23 2.36 -9.36
N LEU A 22 3.64 2.06 -8.12
CA LEU A 22 3.83 3.08 -7.10
C LEU A 22 5.12 3.84 -7.35
N SER A 23 5.03 5.16 -7.41
CA SER A 23 6.19 6.04 -7.50
C SER A 23 6.91 6.11 -6.15
N ALA A 24 8.23 5.94 -6.16
CA ALA A 24 9.04 6.10 -4.97
C ALA A 24 9.11 7.58 -4.54
N PRO A 25 9.27 7.86 -3.23
CA PRO A 25 9.30 6.92 -2.12
C PRO A 25 7.89 6.47 -1.68
N TYR A 26 7.73 5.17 -1.40
CA TYR A 26 6.52 4.62 -0.79
C TYR A 26 6.87 3.63 0.31
N ARG A 27 5.92 3.40 1.21
CA ARG A 27 5.98 2.38 2.25
C ARG A 27 4.67 1.61 2.32
N ILE A 28 4.78 0.30 2.54
CA ILE A 28 3.65 -0.58 2.82
C ILE A 28 3.58 -0.77 4.35
N LEU A 29 2.43 -0.48 4.92
CA LEU A 29 2.14 -0.61 6.35
C LEU A 29 1.24 -1.83 6.56
N LEU A 30 1.81 -2.84 7.19
CA LEU A 30 1.08 -4.06 7.54
C LEU A 30 0.20 -3.82 8.78
N PRO A 31 -0.83 -4.64 9.00
CA PRO A 31 -1.65 -4.59 10.20
C PRO A 31 -0.80 -4.56 11.48
N GLY A 32 -1.10 -3.61 12.37
CA GLY A 32 -0.39 -3.43 13.64
C GLY A 32 1.00 -2.79 13.54
N ALA A 33 1.45 -2.37 12.35
CA ALA A 33 2.69 -1.62 12.21
C ALA A 33 2.63 -0.31 13.00
N ARG A 34 3.59 -0.11 13.91
CA ARG A 34 3.75 1.17 14.61
C ARG A 34 4.54 2.12 13.72
N VAL A 35 3.99 3.30 13.49
CA VAL A 35 4.61 4.36 12.69
C VAL A 35 4.67 5.65 13.50
N SER A 36 5.60 6.53 13.13
CA SER A 36 5.60 7.91 13.64
C SER A 36 4.43 8.69 13.03
N ASN A 37 4.00 9.75 13.70
CA ASN A 37 3.05 10.73 13.15
C ASN A 37 3.73 11.74 12.21
N GLU A 38 4.85 11.36 11.58
CA GLU A 38 5.52 12.19 10.59
C GLU A 38 4.60 12.38 9.39
N GLN A 39 4.58 13.60 8.84
CA GLN A 39 3.81 13.95 7.66
C GLN A 39 4.78 14.41 6.56
N SER A 40 4.94 13.59 5.53
CA SER A 40 5.78 13.89 4.37
C SER A 40 4.96 13.88 3.09
N PRO A 41 4.87 15.01 2.35
CA PRO A 41 4.19 15.05 1.05
C PRO A 41 4.94 14.27 -0.03
N ARG A 42 6.19 13.86 0.24
CA ARG A 42 7.03 13.15 -0.72
C ARG A 42 6.87 11.64 -0.64
N ARG A 43 6.31 11.09 0.45
CA ARG A 43 6.22 9.65 0.68
C ARG A 43 4.77 9.19 0.68
N LEU A 44 4.46 8.19 -0.13
CA LEU A 44 3.15 7.53 -0.12
C LEU A 44 3.16 6.37 0.89
N ASN A 45 2.24 6.39 1.84
CA ASN A 45 1.96 5.25 2.70
C ASN A 45 0.74 4.48 2.16
N VAL A 46 0.89 3.16 2.10
CA VAL A 46 -0.16 2.22 1.73
C VAL A 46 -0.43 1.32 2.93
N GLU A 47 -1.57 1.50 3.58
CA GLU A 47 -2.00 0.65 4.70
C GLU A 47 -2.80 -0.54 4.21
N LEU A 48 -2.49 -1.70 4.77
CA LEU A 48 -3.13 -2.98 4.43
C LEU A 48 -3.82 -3.61 5.65
N ASP A 49 -4.89 -4.37 5.39
CA ASP A 49 -5.46 -5.35 6.32
C ASP A 49 -4.73 -6.72 6.23
N ASP A 50 -5.12 -7.67 7.07
CA ASP A 50 -4.56 -9.04 7.08
C ASP A 50 -4.79 -9.82 5.77
N GLY A 51 -5.68 -9.32 4.89
CA GLY A 51 -6.00 -9.87 3.58
C GLY A 51 -5.37 -9.09 2.42
N ASN A 52 -4.35 -8.26 2.66
CA ASN A 52 -3.71 -7.37 1.67
C ASN A 52 -4.68 -6.36 1.01
N ARG A 53 -5.84 -6.10 1.62
CA ARG A 53 -6.74 -5.06 1.15
C ARG A 53 -6.22 -3.71 1.63
N ILE A 54 -6.23 -2.76 0.71
CA ILE A 54 -5.84 -1.38 0.99
C ILE A 54 -6.93 -0.75 1.86
N THR A 55 -6.57 -0.37 3.07
CA THR A 55 -7.42 0.34 4.04
C THR A 55 -7.12 1.83 4.07
N GLY A 56 -5.91 2.24 3.70
CA GLY A 56 -5.48 3.63 3.71
C GLY A 56 -4.48 3.95 2.59
N LEU A 57 -4.63 5.13 1.99
CA LEU A 57 -3.71 5.71 1.01
C LEU A 57 -3.53 7.20 1.34
N TYR A 58 -2.35 7.58 1.80
CA TYR A 58 -2.07 8.95 2.21
C TYR A 58 -0.59 9.28 2.10
N CYS A 59 -0.27 10.58 2.01
CA CYS A 59 1.10 11.05 2.10
C CYS A 59 1.50 11.19 3.58
N GLY A 60 2.65 10.67 3.97
CA GLY A 60 3.13 10.70 5.36
C GLY A 60 4.55 10.25 5.50
#